data_AF-A0A9X4RQF7-F1
#
_entry.id   AF-A0A9X4RQF7-F1
#
_cell.length_a   1.000
_cell.length_b   1.000
_cell.length_c   1.000
_cell.angle_alpha   90.00
_cell.angle_beta   90.00
_cell.angle_gamma   90.00
#
_symmetry.space_group_name_H-M   'P 1'
#
loop_
_entity.id
_entity.type
_entity.pdbx_description
1 polymer ?
#
loop_
_entity_poly.entity_id
_entity_poly.type
_entity_poly.pdbx_seq_one_letter_code
_entity_poly.pdbx_strand_id
1 'polypeptide(L)'
;MLMTALGSPAHGTGSPLKKEIDQHSPPVGPAEITLKTETGKKPAMLPHAKHQAKFDCDTCHKNANFPTDKKWSLKQGHGLCLSCHKARNEGPTKCNNACHE
;
A
#
# COMPACT_ATOMS: atom_id res chain seq x y z
N MET A 1 -10.12 61.98 -35.77
CA MET A 1 -9.64 62.25 -34.39
C MET A 1 -9.84 60.96 -33.59
N LEU A 2 -8.84 60.09 -33.46
CA LEU A 2 -7.90 60.04 -32.32
C LEU A 2 -8.56 60.39 -30.98
N MET A 3 -8.71 59.40 -30.10
CA MET A 3 -8.32 59.47 -28.69
C MET A 3 -8.02 58.05 -28.20
N THR A 4 -6.74 57.81 -27.92
CA THR A 4 -6.14 56.64 -27.28
C THR A 4 -6.12 56.83 -25.76
N ALA A 5 -6.10 55.71 -25.01
CA ALA A 5 -5.53 55.46 -23.66
C ALA A 5 -6.55 54.89 -22.65
N LEU A 6 -6.25 53.96 -21.74
CA LEU A 6 -5.11 53.10 -21.35
C LEU A 6 -5.66 52.16 -20.26
N GLY A 7 -5.23 50.90 -20.18
CA GLY A 7 -5.50 50.04 -19.02
C GLY A 7 -5.33 48.54 -19.25
N SER A 8 -4.12 48.03 -19.02
CA SER A 8 -3.75 46.59 -18.95
C SER A 8 -4.01 45.99 -17.55
N PRO A 9 -3.56 44.76 -17.23
CA PRO A 9 -3.95 43.43 -17.71
C PRO A 9 -4.41 42.51 -16.55
N ALA A 10 -5.06 41.38 -16.84
CA ALA A 10 -5.11 40.26 -15.89
C ALA A 10 -4.82 38.94 -16.61
N HIS A 11 -3.72 38.34 -16.18
CA HIS A 11 -3.24 37.01 -16.51
C HIS A 11 -4.26 35.94 -16.13
N GLY A 12 -4.28 34.83 -16.88
CA GLY A 12 -5.09 33.66 -16.56
C GLY A 12 -4.81 32.50 -17.51
N THR A 13 -3.58 32.01 -17.50
CA THR A 13 -3.17 30.73 -18.08
C THR A 13 -3.96 29.58 -17.47
N GLY A 14 -4.44 28.63 -18.28
CA GLY A 14 -5.02 27.40 -17.75
C GLY A 14 -5.57 26.49 -18.83
N SER A 15 -4.68 25.80 -19.54
CA SER A 15 -5.00 24.60 -20.32
C SER A 15 -5.81 23.61 -19.47
N PRO A 16 -6.87 22.96 -19.99
CA PRO A 16 -7.53 21.89 -19.25
C PRO A 16 -6.57 20.69 -19.14
N LEU A 17 -6.01 20.55 -17.94
CA LEU A 17 -5.23 19.41 -17.49
C LEU A 17 -6.10 18.16 -17.59
N LYS A 18 -5.57 17.15 -18.28
CA LYS A 18 -6.13 15.81 -18.36
C LYS A 18 -6.29 15.19 -16.97
N LYS A 19 -7.36 14.42 -16.85
CA LYS A 19 -7.56 13.29 -15.94
C LYS A 19 -7.81 13.67 -14.48
N GLU A 20 -9.06 14.09 -14.28
CA GLU A 20 -9.87 13.80 -13.11
C GLU A 20 -9.38 12.51 -12.41
N ILE A 21 -8.71 12.72 -11.29
CA ILE A 21 -8.44 11.74 -10.26
C ILE A 21 -9.76 11.55 -9.51
N ASP A 22 -10.30 10.34 -9.50
CA ASP A 22 -11.42 9.96 -8.65
C ASP A 22 -10.97 10.05 -7.19
N GLN A 23 -11.27 11.20 -6.56
CA GLN A 23 -10.83 11.57 -5.22
C GLN A 23 -11.80 11.06 -4.14
N HIS A 24 -12.16 9.77 -4.04
CA HIS A 24 -12.97 9.30 -2.89
C HIS A 24 -12.72 7.88 -2.39
N SER A 25 -11.71 7.15 -2.88
CA SER A 25 -11.31 5.87 -2.29
C SER A 25 -9.89 5.96 -1.72
N PRO A 26 -9.62 5.56 -0.47
CA PRO A 26 -8.25 5.39 0.00
C PRO A 26 -7.53 4.42 -0.94
N PRO A 27 -6.19 4.50 -1.10
CA PRO A 27 -5.46 3.57 -1.96
C PRO A 27 -5.64 2.15 -1.43
N VAL A 28 -6.59 1.43 -2.02
CA VAL A 28 -6.89 0.05 -1.66
C VAL A 28 -5.82 -0.82 -2.30
N GLY A 29 -5.01 -1.48 -1.48
CA GLY A 29 -4.14 -2.54 -1.99
C GLY A 29 -4.98 -3.70 -2.54
N PRO A 30 -4.38 -4.61 -3.32
CA PRO A 30 -5.07 -5.82 -3.76
C PRO A 30 -5.68 -6.56 -2.55
N ALA A 31 -6.88 -7.09 -2.71
CA ALA A 31 -7.62 -7.67 -1.58
C ALA A 31 -6.91 -8.89 -0.96
N GLU A 32 -6.22 -9.66 -1.79
CA GLU A 32 -5.44 -10.83 -1.42
C GLU A 32 -4.09 -10.79 -2.12
N ILE A 33 -3.03 -11.19 -1.42
CA ILE A 33 -1.66 -11.20 -1.91
C ILE A 33 -1.04 -12.56 -1.65
N THR A 34 -0.53 -13.20 -2.69
CA THR A 34 0.32 -14.38 -2.56
C THR A 34 1.79 -13.96 -2.43
N LEU A 35 2.35 -14.12 -1.24
CA LEU A 35 3.75 -13.88 -0.93
C LEU A 35 4.56 -15.11 -1.34
N LYS A 36 5.23 -15.01 -2.48
CA LYS A 36 6.17 -16.03 -2.97
C LYS A 36 7.57 -15.69 -2.46
N THR A 37 8.30 -16.71 -2.02
CA THR A 37 9.74 -16.62 -1.76
C THR A 37 10.48 -17.48 -2.78
N GLU A 38 11.71 -17.12 -3.14
CA GLU A 38 12.50 -17.89 -4.11
C GLU A 38 12.78 -19.33 -3.64
N THR A 39 12.77 -19.56 -2.33
CA THR A 39 13.11 -20.87 -1.73
C THR A 39 11.90 -21.64 -1.18
N GLY A 40 10.73 -21.00 -1.08
CA GLY A 40 9.55 -21.56 -0.45
C GLY A 40 8.76 -22.46 -1.40
N LYS A 41 8.59 -23.73 -1.05
CA LYS A 41 7.73 -24.67 -1.79
C LYS A 41 6.24 -24.36 -1.67
N LYS A 42 5.84 -23.62 -0.63
CA LYS A 42 4.46 -23.19 -0.35
C LYS A 42 4.41 -21.68 -0.11
N PRO A 43 3.77 -20.90 -1.00
CA PRO A 43 3.64 -19.46 -0.80
C PRO A 43 2.78 -19.14 0.44
N ALA A 44 3.01 -17.97 1.01
CA ALA A 44 2.13 -17.46 2.05
C ALA A 44 0.97 -16.65 1.45
N MET A 45 -0.25 -16.84 1.94
CA MET A 45 -1.41 -16.04 1.54
C MET A 45 -1.68 -14.94 2.56
N LEU A 46 -1.73 -13.70 2.10
CA LEU A 46 -2.07 -12.53 2.91
C LEU A 46 -3.44 -12.00 2.46
N PRO A 47 -4.49 -12.11 3.28
CA PRO A 47 -5.75 -11.41 3.03
C PRO A 47 -5.55 -9.92 3.37
N HIS A 48 -4.93 -9.18 2.46
CA HIS A 48 -4.52 -7.80 2.66
C HIS A 48 -5.71 -6.87 2.99
N ALA A 49 -6.87 -7.07 2.36
CA ALA A 49 -8.09 -6.32 2.69
C ALA A 49 -8.51 -6.48 4.16
N LYS A 50 -8.37 -7.69 4.74
CA LYS A 50 -8.71 -7.93 6.15
C LYS A 50 -7.76 -7.20 7.10
N HIS A 51 -6.50 -7.05 6.72
CA HIS A 51 -5.51 -6.29 7.48
C HIS A 51 -5.74 -4.79 7.32
N GLN A 52 -5.95 -4.31 6.10
CA GLN A 52 -6.21 -2.91 5.80
C GLN A 52 -7.49 -2.40 6.47
N ALA A 53 -8.51 -3.25 6.65
CA ALA A 53 -9.73 -2.89 7.38
C ALA A 53 -9.52 -2.70 8.90
N LYS A 54 -8.39 -3.17 9.45
CA LYS A 54 -8.07 -3.13 10.89
C LYS A 54 -6.87 -2.26 11.24
N PHE A 55 -5.97 -2.01 10.30
CA PHE A 55 -4.69 -1.37 10.54
C PHE A 55 -4.37 -0.34 9.47
N ASP A 56 -3.72 0.74 9.87
CA ASP A 56 -3.17 1.74 8.97
C ASP A 56 -2.06 1.17 8.08
N CYS A 57 -1.90 1.71 6.87
CA CYS A 57 -0.88 1.29 5.90
C CYS A 57 0.53 1.24 6.50
N ASP A 58 0.86 2.21 7.35
CA ASP A 58 2.18 2.36 7.97
C ASP A 58 2.53 1.21 8.93
N THR A 59 1.53 0.54 9.50
CA THR A 59 1.71 -0.63 10.39
C THR A 59 2.56 -1.71 9.73
N CYS A 60 2.37 -1.90 8.42
CA CYS A 60 3.13 -2.87 7.63
C CYS A 60 4.21 -2.18 6.79
N HIS A 61 3.88 -1.13 6.06
CA HIS A 61 4.76 -0.57 5.03
C HIS A 61 5.96 0.23 5.56
N LYS A 62 5.91 0.71 6.80
CA LYS A 62 7.06 1.36 7.48
C LYS A 62 7.78 0.44 8.46
N ASN A 63 7.37 -0.82 8.55
CA ASN A 63 8.04 -1.78 9.41
C ASN A 63 9.41 -2.14 8.83
N ALA A 64 10.42 -2.27 9.69
CA ALA A 64 11.79 -2.63 9.29
C ALA A 64 11.88 -3.99 8.55
N ASN A 65 10.92 -4.88 8.75
CA ASN A 65 10.86 -6.18 8.07
C ASN A 65 10.10 -6.14 6.73
N PHE A 66 9.53 -5.00 6.33
CA PHE A 66 8.85 -4.87 5.04
C PHE A 66 9.89 -4.66 3.91
N PRO A 67 9.98 -5.58 2.93
CA PRO A 67 10.92 -5.42 1.81
C PRO A 67 10.42 -4.36 0.82
N THR A 68 11.23 -3.34 0.55
CA THR A 68 10.91 -2.27 -0.41
C THR A 68 10.95 -2.76 -1.86
N ASP A 69 11.74 -3.79 -2.15
CA ASP A 69 11.90 -4.41 -3.47
C ASP A 69 10.92 -5.57 -3.70
N LYS A 70 9.95 -5.78 -2.79
CA LYS A 70 8.93 -6.83 -2.83
C LYS A 70 9.48 -8.27 -2.85
N LYS A 71 10.78 -8.48 -2.63
CA LYS A 71 11.37 -9.80 -2.46
C LYS A 71 11.29 -10.21 -1.00
N TRP A 72 10.44 -11.19 -0.72
CA TRP A 72 10.22 -11.68 0.62
C TRP A 72 11.22 -12.78 0.98
N SER A 73 11.87 -12.63 2.14
CA SER A 73 12.59 -13.71 2.80
C SER A 73 11.77 -14.28 3.97
N LEU A 74 12.11 -15.51 4.38
CA LEU A 74 11.52 -16.14 5.57
C LEU A 74 11.66 -15.26 6.82
N LYS A 75 12.85 -14.65 7.00
CA LYS A 75 13.12 -13.78 8.14
C LYS A 75 12.23 -12.53 8.14
N GLN A 76 12.06 -11.89 6.99
CA GLN A 76 11.21 -10.69 6.85
C GLN A 76 9.73 -11.03 7.07
N GLY A 77 9.22 -12.07 6.40
CA GLY A 77 7.83 -12.49 6.53
C GLY A 77 7.47 -12.88 7.97
N HIS A 78 8.25 -13.75 8.61
CA HIS A 78 8.02 -14.11 10.01
C HIS A 78 8.33 -12.95 10.97
N GLY A 79 9.34 -12.13 10.67
CA GLY A 79 9.67 -10.95 11.47
C GLY A 79 8.53 -9.94 11.52
N LEU A 80 7.82 -9.74 10.40
CA LEU A 80 6.67 -8.84 10.31
C LEU A 80 5.38 -9.51 10.82
N CYS A 81 4.95 -10.59 10.16
CA CYS A 81 3.61 -11.15 10.33
C CYS A 81 3.50 -11.95 11.64
N LEU A 82 4.44 -12.89 11.86
CA LEU A 82 4.39 -13.79 13.02
C LEU A 82 4.61 -13.02 14.33
N SER A 83 5.51 -12.03 14.33
CA SER A 83 5.73 -11.18 15.52
C SER A 83 4.48 -10.41 15.91
N CYS A 84 3.77 -9.82 14.94
CA CYS A 84 2.53 -9.10 15.20
C CYS A 84 1.44 -10.03 15.76
N HIS A 85 1.21 -11.18 15.12
CA HIS A 85 0.22 -12.16 15.58
C HIS A 85 0.51 -12.67 17.00
N LYS A 86 1.79 -12.92 17.32
CA LYS A 86 2.20 -13.31 18.68
C LYS A 86 1.98 -12.20 19.70
N ALA A 87 2.39 -10.97 19.38
CA ALA A 87 2.26 -9.82 20.29
C ALA A 87 0.80 -9.50 20.63
N ARG A 88 -0.11 -9.70 19.65
CA ARG A 88 -1.53 -9.44 19.81
C ARG A 88 -2.34 -10.65 20.30
N ASN A 89 -1.74 -11.84 20.31
CA ASN A 89 -2.45 -13.10 20.51
C ASN A 89 -3.62 -13.29 19.53
N GLU A 90 -3.47 -12.78 18.30
CA GLU A 90 -4.48 -12.79 17.25
C GLU A 90 -3.89 -13.33 15.96
N GLY A 91 -4.66 -14.16 15.24
CA GLY A 91 -4.21 -14.73 13.97
C GLY A 91 -3.28 -15.95 14.10
N PRO A 92 -2.83 -16.52 12.97
CA PRO A 92 -2.01 -17.73 12.98
C PRO A 92 -0.60 -17.48 13.53
N THR A 93 -0.22 -18.27 14.53
CA THR A 93 1.11 -18.21 15.19
C THR A 93 1.91 -19.52 15.06
N LYS A 94 1.33 -20.55 14.45
CA LYS A 94 1.95 -21.87 14.26
C LYS A 94 2.27 -22.09 12.78
N CYS A 95 3.21 -22.98 12.50
CA CYS A 95 3.60 -23.35 11.14
C CYS A 95 2.59 -24.30 10.45
N ASN A 96 1.32 -24.29 10.85
CA ASN A 96 0.30 -25.27 10.45
C ASN A 96 -0.54 -24.77 9.26
N ASN A 97 0.07 -24.60 8.08
CA ASN A 97 -0.57 -24.21 6.81
C ASN A 97 -1.46 -22.94 6.80
N ALA A 98 -1.74 -22.33 7.94
CA ALA A 98 -2.67 -21.20 8.04
C ALA A 98 -2.14 -19.92 7.37
N CYS A 99 -0.82 -19.84 7.20
CA CYS A 99 -0.19 -18.84 6.33
C CYS A 99 0.26 -19.45 5.01
N HIS A 100 0.79 -20.68 5.00
CA HIS A 100 1.50 -21.30 3.87
C HIS A 100 0.72 -22.45 3.23
N GLU A 101 0.24 -22.26 2.01
CA GLU A 101 -0.56 -23.23 1.24
C GLU A 101 0.18 -23.71 0.00
#